data_AF-A0A937QEC1-F1
#
_entry.id   AF-A0A937QEC1-F1
#
_cell.length_a   1.000
_cell.length_b   1.000
_cell.length_c   1.000
_cell.angle_alpha   90.00
_cell.angle_beta   90.00
_cell.angle_gamma   90.00
#
_symmetry.space_group_name_H-M   'P 1'
#
loop_
_entity.id
_entity.type
_entity.pdbx_description
1 polymer ?
#
loop_
_entity_poly.entity_id
_entity_poly.type
_entity_poly.pdbx_seq_one_letter_code
_entity_poly.pdbx_strand_id
1 'polypeptide(L)'
;MKFLHLTFITFLGISLLNPAYAFQGDKKSVEVILNNVDATQAMAIANQWKWSKKKVKSHVTPREVVFKFSNGTVKRIPLPEERMLVAVAPYIKRTHK
;
A
#
# COMPACT_ATOMS: atom_id res chain seq x y z
N MET A 1 -37.50 19.95 44.90
CA MET A 1 -36.03 19.85 44.77
C MET A 1 -35.62 18.40 44.99
N LYS A 2 -35.15 17.69 43.95
CA LYS A 2 -34.38 16.41 43.99
C LYS A 2 -34.43 15.59 42.68
N PHE A 3 -35.08 16.08 41.62
CA PHE A 3 -35.06 15.42 40.29
C PHE A 3 -34.16 16.12 39.26
N LEU A 4 -33.28 17.03 39.70
CA LEU A 4 -32.45 17.87 38.83
C LEU A 4 -30.95 17.58 38.95
N HIS A 5 -30.53 16.39 39.40
CA HIS A 5 -29.09 16.07 39.53
C HIS A 5 -28.69 14.70 38.97
N LEU A 6 -29.62 13.93 38.41
CA LEU A 6 -29.35 12.57 37.93
C LEU A 6 -29.31 12.43 36.40
N THR A 7 -29.00 13.51 35.69
CA THR A 7 -28.73 13.49 34.24
C THR A 7 -27.31 13.93 33.89
N PHE A 8 -26.47 14.21 34.89
CA PHE A 8 -25.12 14.73 34.67
C PHE A 8 -24.01 13.66 34.65
N ILE A 9 -24.31 12.42 35.06
CA ILE A 9 -23.28 11.35 35.23
C ILE A 9 -23.25 10.36 34.07
N THR A 10 -24.23 10.37 33.17
CA THR A 10 -24.29 9.43 32.02
C THR A 10 -23.62 9.94 30.74
N PHE A 11 -22.97 11.10 30.75
CA PHE A 11 -22.27 11.65 29.57
C PHE A 11 -20.73 11.57 29.64
N LEU A 12 -20.14 11.20 30.79
CA LEU A 12 -18.69 11.18 30.98
C LEU A 12 -18.04 9.81 30.69
N GLY A 13 -18.84 8.77 30.42
CA GLY A 13 -18.38 7.37 30.35
C GLY A 13 -18.12 6.79 28.96
N ILE A 14 -18.32 7.54 27.87
CA ILE A 14 -18.19 7.03 26.49
C ILE A 14 -16.88 7.49 25.80
N SER A 15 -16.09 8.36 26.46
CA SER A 15 -14.85 8.90 25.88
C SER A 15 -13.67 7.93 25.91
N LEU A 16 -13.77 6.79 26.60
CA LEU A 16 -12.63 5.90 26.89
C LEU A 16 -12.48 4.70 25.93
N LEU A 17 -13.30 4.59 24.88
CA LEU A 17 -13.23 3.45 23.93
C LEU A 17 -12.75 3.79 22.53
N ASN A 18 -12.15 4.97 22.31
CA ASN A 18 -11.51 5.27 21.03
C ASN A 18 -10.08 5.78 21.22
N PRO A 19 -9.09 4.90 21.40
CA PRO A 19 -7.86 5.07 20.65
C PRO A 19 -8.14 4.55 19.24
N ALA A 20 -9.10 5.16 18.53
CA ALA A 20 -8.93 5.30 17.10
C ALA A 20 -7.74 6.25 16.98
N TYR A 21 -6.53 5.70 17.16
CA TYR A 21 -5.34 6.31 16.62
C TYR A 21 -5.70 6.54 15.17
N ALA A 22 -6.05 7.79 14.88
CA ALA A 22 -5.78 8.40 13.62
C ALA A 22 -4.28 8.22 13.40
N PHE A 23 -3.88 7.02 12.98
CA PHE A 23 -2.75 6.85 12.10
C PHE A 23 -3.21 7.43 10.77
N GLN A 24 -3.41 8.75 10.78
CA GLN A 24 -3.28 9.60 9.64
C GLN A 24 -1.79 9.57 9.36
N GLY A 25 -1.33 8.40 8.89
CA GLY A 25 0.03 8.17 8.49
C GLY A 25 0.33 9.29 7.54
N ASP A 26 1.27 10.13 7.97
CA ASP A 26 1.77 11.26 7.23
C ASP A 26 1.77 10.87 5.75
N LYS A 27 1.09 11.66 4.93
CA LYS A 27 0.84 11.38 3.51
C LYS A 27 2.14 11.56 2.73
N LYS A 28 3.28 11.13 3.29
CA LYS A 28 4.52 10.88 2.62
C LYS A 28 4.16 10.11 1.37
N SER A 29 4.44 10.69 0.21
CA SER A 29 4.00 10.09 -1.05
C SER A 29 4.50 8.65 -1.05
N VAL A 30 3.62 7.70 -1.38
CA VAL A 30 3.98 6.27 -1.45
C VAL A 30 5.19 6.05 -2.36
N GLU A 31 5.47 7.00 -3.26
CA GLU A 31 6.64 7.10 -4.11
C GLU A 31 7.97 7.10 -3.32
N VAL A 32 7.99 7.67 -2.11
CA VAL A 32 9.17 7.69 -1.22
C VAL A 32 9.54 6.30 -0.72
N ILE A 33 8.58 5.37 -0.60
CA ILE A 33 8.85 3.98 -0.22
C ILE A 33 9.74 3.30 -1.26
N LEU A 34 9.67 3.75 -2.51
CA LEU A 34 10.51 3.24 -3.60
C LEU A 34 11.89 3.92 -3.67
N ASN A 35 12.26 4.79 -2.72
CA ASN A 35 13.60 5.36 -2.67
C ASN A 35 14.57 4.31 -2.12
N ASN A 36 15.71 4.12 -2.80
CA ASN A 36 16.78 3.21 -2.38
C ASN A 36 16.34 1.74 -2.22
N VAL A 37 15.33 1.30 -2.97
CA VAL A 37 14.94 -0.12 -3.03
C VAL A 37 15.66 -0.80 -4.19
N ASP A 38 16.10 -2.04 -3.98
CA ASP A 38 16.64 -2.88 -5.06
C ASP A 38 15.52 -3.54 -5.89
N ALA A 39 15.91 -4.21 -6.97
CA ALA A 39 14.99 -4.91 -7.87
C ALA A 39 14.12 -5.98 -7.17
N THR A 40 14.69 -6.72 -6.22
CA THR A 40 13.99 -7.79 -5.48
C THR A 40 12.93 -7.20 -4.56
N GLN A 41 13.31 -6.17 -3.79
CA GLN A 41 12.42 -5.42 -2.92
C GLN A 41 11.32 -4.72 -3.72
N ALA A 42 11.67 -4.11 -4.86
CA ALA A 42 10.71 -3.51 -5.78
C ALA A 42 9.64 -4.51 -6.23
N MET A 43 10.03 -5.73 -6.58
CA MET A 43 9.09 -6.77 -6.98
C MET A 43 8.18 -7.25 -5.86
N ALA A 44 8.72 -7.41 -4.64
CA ALA A 44 7.91 -7.73 -3.46
C ALA A 44 6.85 -6.65 -3.20
N ILE A 45 7.27 -5.37 -3.27
CA ILE A 45 6.37 -4.22 -3.14
C ILE A 45 5.32 -4.22 -4.25
N ALA A 46 5.70 -4.45 -5.50
CA ALA A 46 4.78 -4.52 -6.63
C ALA A 46 3.69 -5.59 -6.42
N ASN A 47 4.08 -6.78 -5.95
CA ASN A 47 3.15 -7.86 -5.66
C ASN A 47 2.21 -7.54 -4.49
N GLN A 48 2.72 -6.91 -3.43
CA GLN A 48 1.90 -6.47 -2.30
C GLN A 48 0.92 -5.37 -2.70
N TRP A 49 1.37 -4.41 -3.50
CA TRP A 49 0.59 -3.24 -3.93
C TRP A 49 -0.50 -3.57 -4.94
N LYS A 50 -0.35 -4.67 -5.69
CA LYS A 50 -1.41 -5.21 -6.56
C LYS A 50 -2.78 -5.28 -5.85
N TRP A 51 -2.78 -5.64 -4.57
CA TRP A 51 -3.99 -5.78 -3.77
C TRP A 51 -4.27 -4.55 -2.89
N SER A 52 -3.22 -3.99 -2.27
CA SER A 52 -3.35 -2.95 -1.24
C SER A 52 -3.38 -1.51 -1.78
N LYS A 53 -2.89 -1.26 -3.00
CA LYS A 53 -2.73 0.09 -3.58
C LYS A 53 -3.20 0.13 -5.04
N LYS A 54 -4.49 -0.12 -5.28
CA LYS A 54 -5.12 -0.19 -6.61
C LYS A 54 -4.89 1.03 -7.54
N LYS A 55 -4.52 2.19 -7.00
CA LYS A 55 -4.20 3.41 -7.76
C LYS A 55 -2.78 3.44 -8.32
N VAL A 56 -1.91 2.54 -7.90
CA VAL A 56 -0.55 2.36 -8.44
C VAL A 56 -0.57 1.15 -9.35
N LYS A 57 -0.20 1.34 -10.62
CA LYS A 57 -0.02 0.22 -11.56
C LYS A 57 1.44 -0.16 -11.60
N SER A 58 1.75 -1.44 -11.56
CA SER A 58 3.11 -1.96 -11.66
C SER A 58 3.23 -3.03 -12.74
N HIS A 59 4.40 -3.11 -13.36
CA HIS A 59 4.79 -4.20 -14.27
C HIS A 59 6.32 -4.30 -14.31
N VAL A 60 6.81 -5.43 -14.80
CA VAL A 60 8.24 -5.69 -14.99
C VAL A 60 8.54 -5.82 -16.48
N THR A 61 9.70 -5.36 -16.89
CA THR A 61 10.28 -5.53 -18.23
C THR A 61 11.60 -6.30 -18.11
N PRO A 62 12.26 -6.66 -19.22
CA PRO A 62 13.58 -7.28 -19.16
C PRO A 62 14.67 -6.41 -18.49
N ARG A 63 14.43 -5.10 -18.30
CA ARG A 63 15.44 -4.17 -17.79
C ARG A 63 15.06 -3.50 -16.47
N GLU A 64 13.79 -3.49 -16.09
CA GLU A 64 13.33 -2.67 -14.97
C GLU A 64 11.96 -3.08 -14.42
N VAL A 65 11.73 -2.75 -13.15
CA VAL A 65 10.42 -2.73 -12.50
C VAL A 65 9.85 -1.32 -12.59
N VAL A 66 8.64 -1.18 -13.12
CA VAL A 66 8.01 0.10 -13.42
C VAL A 66 6.77 0.30 -12.57
N PHE A 67 6.69 1.45 -11.89
CA PHE A 67 5.54 1.91 -11.12
C PHE A 67 4.95 3.16 -11.76
N LYS A 68 3.66 3.13 -12.07
CA LYS A 68 2.90 4.26 -12.60
C LYS A 68 1.91 4.73 -11.53
N PHE A 69 2.05 5.97 -11.11
CA PHE A 69 1.19 6.60 -10.11
C PHE A 69 0.01 7.33 -10.78
N SER A 70 -1.06 7.58 -10.02
CA SER A 70 -2.29 8.20 -10.55
C SER A 70 -2.11 9.65 -11.00
N ASN A 71 -1.07 10.32 -10.54
CA ASN A 71 -0.66 11.67 -10.96
C ASN A 71 0.14 11.65 -12.28
N GLY A 72 0.35 10.49 -12.90
CA GLY A 72 1.15 10.32 -14.12
C GLY A 72 2.65 10.14 -13.88
N THR A 73 3.13 10.32 -12.65
CA THR A 73 4.53 10.07 -12.29
C THR A 73 4.87 8.60 -12.54
N VAL A 74 6.05 8.36 -13.10
CA VAL A 74 6.57 7.01 -13.35
C VAL A 74 7.89 6.85 -12.62
N LYS A 75 8.01 5.77 -11.85
CA LYS A 75 9.27 5.37 -11.20
C LYS A 75 9.76 4.05 -11.76
N ARG A 76 11.05 3.99 -12.03
CA ARG A 76 11.72 2.87 -12.68
C ARG A 76 12.87 2.42 -11.80
N ILE A 77 12.94 1.13 -11.51
CA ILE A 77 14.01 0.51 -10.73
C ILE A 77 14.70 -0.51 -11.65
N PRO A 78 15.98 -0.33 -11.97
CA PRO A 78 16.67 -1.21 -12.91
C PRO A 78 16.82 -2.62 -12.33
N LEU A 79 16.73 -3.61 -13.21
CA LEU A 79 17.15 -4.99 -12.92
C LEU A 79 18.68 -5.09 -13.08
N PRO A 80 19.35 -5.98 -12.32
CA PRO A 80 20.77 -6.28 -12.54
C PRO A 80 21.01 -6.80 -13.96
N GLU A 81 22.12 -6.42 -14.59
CA GLU A 81 22.39 -6.77 -16.00
C GLU A 81 22.62 -8.27 -16.20
N GLU A 82 23.20 -8.91 -15.18
CA GLU A 82 23.58 -10.32 -15.16
C GLU A 82 22.44 -11.25 -14.70
N ARG A 83 21.24 -10.69 -14.43
CA ARG A 83 20.10 -11.46 -13.94
C ARG A 83 18.83 -11.12 -14.70
N MET A 84 17.98 -12.12 -14.88
CA MET A 84 16.65 -11.96 -15.46
C MET A 84 15.59 -12.38 -14.45
N LEU A 85 14.51 -11.62 -14.38
CA LEU A 85 13.34 -12.01 -13.62
C LEU A 85 12.34 -12.71 -14.53
N VAL A 86 11.95 -13.94 -14.16
CA VAL A 86 10.94 -14.73 -14.86
C VAL A 86 9.74 -14.90 -13.95
N ALA A 87 8.59 -14.36 -14.35
CA ALA A 87 7.32 -14.55 -13.65
C ALA A 87 6.55 -15.70 -14.29
N VAL A 88 6.23 -16.73 -13.52
CA VAL A 88 5.50 -17.92 -13.98
C VAL A 88 4.16 -18.00 -13.28
N ALA A 89 3.08 -18.21 -14.05
CA ALA A 89 1.73 -18.44 -13.54
C ALA A 89 1.21 -19.79 -14.06
N PRO A 90 1.49 -20.91 -13.36
CA PRO A 90 1.03 -22.23 -13.78
C PRO A 90 -0.50 -22.31 -13.79
N TYR A 91 -1.04 -23.12 -14.69
CA TYR A 91 -2.49 -23.34 -14.82
C TYR A 91 -2.77 -24.80 -15.24
N ILE A 92 -3.97 -25.29 -14.91
CA ILE A 92 -4.39 -26.66 -15.26
C ILE A 92 -5.10 -26.71 -16.62
N LYS A 93 -6.04 -25.79 -16.89
CA LYS A 93 -6.91 -25.85 -18.09
C LYS A 93 -6.81 -24.64 -19.01
N ARG A 94 -6.79 -23.42 -18.47
CA ARG A 94 -6.81 -22.18 -19.27
C ARG A 94 -5.89 -21.12 -18.70
N THR A 95 -5.29 -20.34 -19.59
CA THR A 95 -4.52 -19.12 -19.29
C THR A 95 -5.15 -17.90 -19.97
N HIS A 96 -4.54 -16.75 -19.76
CA HIS A 96 -4.90 -15.47 -20.36
C HIS A 96 -3.98 -15.19 -21.55
N LYS A 97 -4.44 -14.40 -22.52
CA LYS A 97 -3.60 -13.82 -23.59
C LYS A 97 -3.29 -12.37 -23.25
#